data_AF-A0A7C1PZ26-F1
#
_entry.id   AF-A0A7C1PZ26-F1
#
_cell.length_a   1.000
_cell.length_b   1.000
_cell.length_c   1.000
_cell.angle_alpha   90.00
_cell.angle_beta   90.00
_cell.angle_gamma   90.00
#
_symmetry.space_group_name_H-M   'P 1'
#
loop_
_entity.id
_entity.type
_entity.pdbx_description
1 polymer ?
#
loop_
_entity_poly.entity_id
_entity_poly.type
_entity_poly.pdbx_seq_one_letter_code
_entity_poly.pdbx_strand_id
1 'polypeptide(L)'
;MIDIVMNNIEEIAGLFLLAVFAGYFVRRNRRKGRTAAAGFRDKVLAELEGLYPIKKYWKSEIFDRFGKTVPVIESAAAEFRRFMPSGSRKSFDSALREYCKHCKEITWGECATFGIVPGERKPEDEGPKEIFRQNVNALLSFAKEV
;
A
#
# COMPACT_ATOMS: atom_id res chain seq x y z
N MET A 1 -2.25 40.44 36.15
CA MET A 1 -2.62 39.35 35.20
C MET A 1 -2.60 39.86 33.76
N ILE A 2 -3.16 41.06 33.49
CA ILE A 2 -3.06 41.74 32.18
C ILE A 2 -1.61 42.11 31.83
N ASP A 3 -0.79 42.55 32.80
CA ASP A 3 0.61 42.94 32.54
C ASP A 3 1.52 41.77 32.12
N ILE A 4 1.21 40.55 32.59
CA ILE A 4 1.94 39.33 32.20
C ILE A 4 1.65 38.97 30.74
N VAL A 5 0.41 39.20 30.28
CA VAL A 5 0.02 38.96 28.88
C VAL A 5 0.63 40.03 27.97
N MET A 6 0.65 41.29 28.41
CA MET A 6 1.23 42.39 27.64
C MET A 6 2.75 42.27 27.47
N ASN A 7 3.49 41.87 28.51
CA ASN A 7 4.94 41.71 28.42
C ASN A 7 5.40 40.51 27.59
N ASN A 8 4.52 39.53 27.35
CA ASN A 8 4.83 38.31 26.60
C ASN A 8 4.00 38.20 25.31
N ILE A 9 3.38 39.29 24.85
CA ILE A 9 2.44 39.28 23.73
C ILE A 9 3.11 38.80 22.43
N GLU A 10 4.39 39.13 22.24
CA GLU A 10 5.16 38.69 21.06
C GLU A 10 5.45 37.19 21.10
N GLU A 11 5.78 36.63 22.26
CA GLU A 11 5.97 35.18 22.44
C GLU A 11 4.65 34.41 22.25
N ILE A 12 3.55 34.94 22.82
CA ILE A 12 2.21 34.36 22.68
C ILE A 12 1.77 34.40 21.21
N ALA A 13 1.98 35.52 20.52
CA ALA A 13 1.66 35.66 19.10
C ALA A 13 2.52 34.73 18.23
N GLY A 14 3.81 34.58 18.56
CA GLY A 14 4.72 33.64 17.89
C GLY A 14 4.27 32.19 17.99
N LEU A 15 3.88 31.74 19.20
CA LEU A 15 3.35 30.39 19.42
C LEU A 15 2.02 30.17 18.67
N PHE A 16 1.13 31.17 18.67
CA PHE A 16 -0.13 31.09 17.94
C PHE A 16 0.10 30.96 16.43
N LEU A 17 0.99 31.77 15.86
CA LEU A 17 1.35 31.69 14.45
C LEU A 17 1.95 30.33 14.11
N LEU A 18 2.87 29.81 14.92
CA LEU A 18 3.50 28.51 14.70
C LEU A 18 2.46 27.37 14.74
N ALA A 19 1.50 27.42 15.67
CA ALA A 19 0.41 26.45 15.73
C ALA A 19 -0.50 26.50 14.48
N VAL A 20 -0.81 27.71 13.98
CA VAL A 20 -1.60 27.90 12.75
C VAL A 20 -0.85 27.37 11.53
N PHE A 21 0.43 27.69 11.38
CA PHE A 21 1.26 27.19 10.29
C PHE A 21 1.41 25.67 10.35
N ALA A 22 1.72 25.11 11.52
CA ALA A 22 1.81 23.67 11.71
C ALA A 22 0.48 22.98 11.34
N GLY A 23 -0.66 23.52 11.81
CA GLY A 23 -1.99 23.02 11.47
C GLY A 23 -2.28 23.07 9.97
N TYR A 24 -1.93 24.17 9.30
CA TYR A 24 -2.07 24.32 7.86
C TYR A 24 -1.20 23.32 7.08
N PHE A 25 0.08 23.18 7.44
CA PHE A 25 0.99 22.22 6.82
C PHE A 25 0.51 20.79 7.00
N VAL A 26 0.08 20.41 8.20
CA VAL A 26 -0.49 19.09 8.50
C VAL A 26 -1.73 18.84 7.63
N ARG A 27 -2.67 19.78 7.57
CA ARG A 27 -3.88 19.66 6.75
C ARG A 27 -3.57 19.54 5.26
N ARG A 28 -2.65 20.36 4.75
CA ARG A 28 -2.23 20.32 3.33
C ARG A 28 -1.55 19.00 2.99
N ASN A 29 -0.67 18.51 3.86
CA ASN A 29 0.01 17.24 3.67
C ASN A 29 -0.97 16.05 3.69
N ARG A 30 -1.94 16.05 4.62
CA ARG A 30 -3.02 15.04 4.66
C ARG A 30 -3.84 15.04 3.38
N ARG A 31 -4.24 16.21 2.86
CA ARG A 31 -4.98 16.30 1.59
C ARG A 31 -4.18 15.71 0.42
N LYS A 32 -2.89 16.06 0.30
CA LYS A 32 -2.01 15.51 -0.74
C LYS A 32 -1.85 14.00 -0.59
N GLY A 33 -1.71 13.51 0.65
CA GLY A 33 -1.65 12.08 0.94
C GLY A 33 -2.90 11.34 0.47
N ARG A 34 -4.10 11.89 0.70
CA ARG A 34 -5.37 11.28 0.24
C ARG A 34 -5.44 11.13 -1.27
N THR A 35 -5.06 12.19 -1.99
CA THR A 35 -5.02 12.15 -3.45
C THR A 35 -3.99 11.15 -3.95
N ALA A 36 -2.81 11.09 -3.33
CA ALA A 36 -1.78 10.12 -3.68
C ALA A 36 -2.22 8.67 -3.37
N ALA A 37 -2.94 8.45 -2.28
CA ALA A 37 -3.49 7.15 -1.90
C ALA A 37 -4.54 6.67 -2.91
N ALA A 38 -5.48 7.53 -3.29
CA ALA A 38 -6.46 7.23 -4.33
C ALA A 38 -5.76 6.90 -5.66
N GLY A 39 -4.80 7.73 -6.09
CA GLY A 39 -4.04 7.50 -7.32
C GLY A 39 -3.24 6.19 -7.30
N PHE A 40 -2.63 5.84 -6.16
CA PHE A 40 -1.94 4.56 -6.01
C PHE A 40 -2.90 3.38 -6.12
N ARG A 41 -4.03 3.43 -5.39
CA ARG A 41 -5.06 2.39 -5.44
C ARG A 41 -5.58 2.18 -6.85
N ASP A 42 -5.90 3.26 -7.55
CA ASP A 42 -6.45 3.18 -8.91
C ASP A 42 -5.43 2.61 -9.89
N LYS A 43 -4.16 3.03 -9.81
CA LYS A 43 -3.07 2.46 -10.61
C LYS A 43 -2.89 0.97 -10.35
N VAL A 44 -2.86 0.54 -9.08
CA VAL A 44 -2.72 -0.88 -8.71
C VAL A 44 -3.90 -1.70 -9.24
N LEU A 45 -5.14 -1.23 -9.06
CA LEU A 45 -6.33 -1.96 -9.51
C LEU A 45 -6.42 -2.03 -11.04
N ALA A 46 -6.02 -0.97 -11.74
CA ALA A 46 -5.98 -0.96 -13.21
C ALA A 46 -4.91 -1.94 -13.74
N GLU A 47 -3.70 -1.92 -13.17
CA GLU A 47 -2.62 -2.82 -13.58
C GLU A 47 -2.98 -4.29 -13.33
N LEU A 48 -3.64 -4.55 -12.21
CA LEU A 48 -4.09 -5.89 -11.81
C LEU A 48 -5.42 -6.30 -12.45
N GLU A 49 -5.94 -5.54 -13.43
CA GLU A 49 -7.18 -5.91 -14.08
C GLU A 49 -7.09 -7.31 -14.69
N GLY A 50 -8.06 -8.16 -14.36
CA GLY A 50 -8.10 -9.56 -14.77
C GLY A 50 -7.30 -10.51 -13.88
N LEU A 51 -6.35 -10.01 -13.08
CA LEU A 51 -5.64 -10.77 -12.02
C LEU A 51 -6.34 -10.62 -10.66
N TYR A 52 -6.83 -9.42 -10.37
CA TYR A 52 -7.50 -9.04 -9.13
C TYR A 52 -8.82 -8.30 -9.43
N PRO A 53 -9.93 -8.57 -8.70
CA PRO A 53 -10.10 -9.64 -7.72
C PRO A 53 -9.97 -11.04 -8.34
N ILE A 54 -9.61 -12.02 -7.51
CA ILE A 54 -9.28 -13.37 -7.96
C ILE A 54 -10.50 -14.06 -8.55
N LYS A 55 -10.37 -14.53 -9.79
CA LYS A 55 -11.39 -15.33 -10.47
C LYS A 55 -11.26 -16.80 -10.07
N LYS A 56 -12.38 -17.53 -10.08
CA LYS A 56 -12.42 -18.98 -9.77
C LYS A 56 -11.39 -19.77 -10.57
N TYR A 57 -11.22 -19.44 -11.85
CA TYR A 57 -10.28 -20.09 -12.75
C TYR A 57 -9.30 -19.07 -13.33
N TRP A 58 -8.00 -19.39 -13.24
CA TRP A 58 -6.93 -18.69 -13.95
C TRP A 58 -6.44 -19.59 -15.08
N LYS A 59 -6.34 -19.02 -16.28
CA LYS A 59 -5.70 -19.68 -17.42
C LYS A 59 -4.18 -19.58 -17.27
N SER A 60 -3.44 -20.54 -17.83
CA SER A 60 -1.97 -20.54 -17.81
C SER A 60 -1.36 -19.26 -18.38
N GLU A 61 -1.96 -18.72 -19.43
CA GLU A 61 -1.56 -17.47 -20.11
C GLU A 61 -1.50 -16.25 -19.18
N ILE A 62 -2.24 -16.25 -18.07
CA ILE A 62 -2.26 -15.10 -17.16
C ILE A 62 -0.99 -15.03 -16.31
N PHE A 63 -0.23 -16.13 -16.19
CA PHE A 63 0.93 -16.18 -15.33
C PHE A 63 2.12 -15.36 -15.87
N ASP A 64 2.20 -15.22 -17.20
CA ASP A 64 3.17 -14.33 -17.85
C ASP A 64 2.96 -12.84 -17.52
N ARG A 65 1.80 -12.49 -16.94
CA ARG A 65 1.50 -11.11 -16.53
C ARG A 65 2.02 -10.78 -15.14
N PHE A 66 2.16 -11.72 -14.21
CA PHE A 66 2.54 -11.38 -12.82
C PHE A 66 3.87 -10.64 -12.78
N GLY A 67 4.90 -11.17 -13.42
CA GLY A 67 6.21 -10.50 -13.48
C GLY A 67 6.16 -9.13 -14.18
N LYS A 68 5.24 -8.93 -15.13
CA LYS A 68 5.09 -7.66 -15.87
C LYS A 68 4.44 -6.55 -15.04
N THR A 69 3.60 -6.92 -14.06
CA THR A 69 2.96 -5.95 -13.16
C THR A 69 3.94 -5.35 -12.14
N VAL A 70 5.00 -6.09 -11.79
CA VAL A 70 5.99 -5.70 -10.77
C VAL A 70 6.59 -4.31 -11.01
N PRO A 71 7.22 -4.00 -12.16
CA PRO A 71 7.83 -2.69 -12.38
C PRO A 71 6.82 -1.54 -12.33
N VAL A 72 5.58 -1.76 -12.77
CA VAL A 72 4.52 -0.73 -12.75
C VAL A 72 4.10 -0.43 -11.32
N ILE A 73 3.89 -1.46 -10.50
CA ILE A 73 3.49 -1.31 -9.10
C ILE A 73 4.62 -0.76 -8.24
N GLU A 74 5.88 -1.15 -8.48
CA GLU A 74 7.06 -0.56 -7.83
C GLU A 74 7.17 0.94 -8.13
N SER A 75 6.93 1.34 -9.37
CA SER A 75 6.91 2.75 -9.76
C SER A 75 5.80 3.53 -9.05
N ALA A 76 4.57 3.01 -9.07
CA ALA A 76 3.43 3.63 -8.37
C ALA A 76 3.67 3.71 -6.85
N ALA A 77 4.28 2.67 -6.27
CA ALA A 77 4.64 2.63 -4.85
C ALA A 77 5.70 3.68 -4.50
N ALA A 78 6.71 3.88 -5.36
CA ALA A 78 7.74 4.89 -5.15
C ALA A 78 7.17 6.33 -5.13
N GLU A 79 6.17 6.61 -5.96
CA GLU A 79 5.44 7.89 -5.93
C GLU A 79 4.63 8.05 -4.64
N PHE A 80 3.85 7.04 -4.27
CA PHE A 80 2.98 7.07 -3.09
C PHE A 80 3.76 7.18 -1.78
N ARG A 81 4.88 6.46 -1.68
CA ARG A 81 5.75 6.39 -0.50
C ARG A 81 6.22 7.76 0.01
N ARG A 82 6.35 8.74 -0.87
CA ARG A 82 6.74 10.12 -0.52
C ARG A 82 5.74 10.79 0.43
N PHE A 83 4.48 10.39 0.36
CA PHE A 83 3.38 10.95 1.15
C PHE A 83 3.08 10.12 2.40
N MET A 84 3.72 8.96 2.57
CA MET A 84 3.51 8.10 3.73
C MET A 84 4.24 8.62 4.98
N PRO A 85 3.59 8.55 6.16
CA PRO A 85 4.24 8.72 7.46
C PRO A 85 5.45 7.80 7.61
N SER A 86 6.51 8.28 8.27
CA SER A 86 7.74 7.49 8.48
C SER A 86 7.47 6.16 9.18
N GLY A 87 6.54 6.13 10.14
CA GLY A 87 6.17 4.92 10.89
C GLY A 87 5.59 3.79 10.04
N SER A 88 4.88 4.12 8.95
CA SER A 88 4.25 3.12 8.07
C SER A 88 5.15 2.68 6.90
N ARG A 89 6.25 3.39 6.61
CA ARG A 89 7.09 3.12 5.44
C ARG A 89 7.71 1.72 5.46
N LYS A 90 8.21 1.26 6.61
CA LYS A 90 8.83 -0.08 6.71
C LYS A 90 7.82 -1.19 6.41
N SER A 91 6.61 -1.09 6.96
CA SER A 91 5.55 -2.08 6.71
C SER A 91 5.09 -2.05 5.26
N PHE A 92 5.01 -0.86 4.65
CA PHE A 92 4.71 -0.71 3.23
C PHE A 92 5.80 -1.32 2.32
N ASP A 93 7.06 -1.00 2.59
CA ASP A 93 8.21 -1.53 1.85
C ASP A 93 8.26 -3.08 1.97
N SER A 94 7.88 -3.62 3.14
CA SER A 94 7.73 -5.07 3.33
C SER A 94 6.59 -5.65 2.50
N ALA A 95 5.39 -5.05 2.53
CA ALA A 95 4.25 -5.52 1.74
C ALA A 95 4.54 -5.49 0.23
N LEU A 96 5.22 -4.45 -0.25
CA LEU A 96 5.68 -4.35 -1.63
C LEU A 96 6.67 -5.47 -1.97
N ARG A 97 7.63 -5.74 -1.09
CA ARG A 97 8.60 -6.83 -1.31
C ARG A 97 7.92 -8.18 -1.39
N GLU A 98 6.98 -8.49 -0.49
CA GLU A 98 6.25 -9.77 -0.52
C GLU A 98 5.41 -9.91 -1.80
N TYR A 99 4.75 -8.83 -2.23
CA TYR A 99 4.07 -8.78 -3.52
C TYR A 99 5.01 -9.06 -4.69
N CYS A 100 6.13 -8.33 -4.77
CA CYS A 100 7.09 -8.46 -5.87
C CYS A 100 7.73 -9.85 -5.91
N LYS A 101 8.09 -10.40 -4.75
CA LYS A 101 8.64 -11.75 -4.63
C LYS A 101 7.63 -12.77 -5.16
N HIS A 102 6.41 -12.74 -4.63
CA HIS A 102 5.38 -13.68 -5.02
C HIS A 102 5.05 -13.61 -6.52
N CYS A 103 4.96 -12.40 -7.09
CA CYS A 103 4.66 -12.23 -8.53
C CYS A 103 5.81 -12.69 -9.46
N LYS A 104 7.05 -12.77 -8.97
CA LYS A 104 8.19 -13.32 -9.72
C LYS A 104 8.26 -14.84 -9.64
N GLU A 105 7.77 -15.41 -8.56
CA GLU A 105 7.90 -16.85 -8.26
C GLU A 105 6.65 -17.64 -8.66
N ILE A 106 5.46 -17.03 -8.63
CA ILE A 106 4.19 -17.73 -8.86
C ILE A 106 4.12 -18.38 -10.24
N THR A 107 3.83 -19.67 -10.27
CA THR A 107 3.66 -20.43 -11.51
C THR A 107 2.26 -21.05 -11.66
N TRP A 108 1.88 -21.34 -12.90
CA TRP A 108 0.64 -22.09 -13.17
C TRP A 108 0.68 -23.48 -12.53
N GLY A 109 1.85 -24.13 -12.56
CA GLY A 109 2.05 -25.46 -11.99
C GLY A 109 1.69 -25.50 -10.51
N GLU A 110 2.28 -24.60 -9.70
CA GLU A 110 1.96 -24.48 -8.27
C GLU A 110 0.47 -24.23 -8.05
N CYS A 111 -0.13 -23.32 -8.81
CA CYS A 111 -1.57 -23.02 -8.69
C CYS A 111 -2.48 -24.20 -9.07
N ALA A 112 -2.09 -25.01 -10.07
CA ALA A 112 -2.88 -26.13 -10.56
C ALA A 112 -2.73 -27.36 -9.65
N THR A 113 -1.53 -27.62 -9.13
CA THR A 113 -1.27 -28.74 -8.20
C THR A 113 -1.77 -28.44 -6.80
N PHE A 114 -1.88 -27.15 -6.43
CA PHE A 114 -2.52 -26.68 -5.20
C PHE A 114 -4.02 -27.04 -5.21
N GLY A 115 -4.31 -28.29 -4.89
CA GLY A 115 -5.64 -28.83 -4.60
C GLY A 115 -5.85 -30.26 -5.08
N ILE A 116 -4.90 -30.79 -5.85
CA ILE A 116 -5.01 -32.08 -6.52
C ILE A 116 -4.21 -33.17 -5.79
N VAL A 117 -3.08 -32.83 -5.14
CA VAL A 117 -2.24 -33.79 -4.41
C VAL A 117 -2.76 -33.95 -2.97
N PRO A 118 -3.42 -35.08 -2.62
CA PRO A 118 -3.89 -35.32 -1.27
C PRO A 118 -2.70 -35.76 -0.41
N GLY A 119 -2.42 -35.05 0.69
CA GLY A 119 -1.45 -35.48 1.71
C GLY A 119 -0.20 -34.61 1.89
N GLU A 120 0.11 -33.70 0.96
CA GLU A 120 1.22 -32.75 1.14
C GLU A 120 0.81 -31.46 1.86
N ARG A 121 -0.50 -31.21 2.01
CA ARG A 121 -1.00 -30.01 2.67
C ARG A 121 -1.19 -30.18 4.15
N LYS A 122 -0.67 -29.22 4.91
CA LYS A 122 -1.14 -28.92 6.25
C LYS A 122 -2.43 -28.07 6.17
N PRO A 123 -3.31 -28.14 7.18
CA PRO A 123 -4.51 -27.31 7.24
C PRO A 123 -4.22 -25.80 7.19
N GLU A 124 -3.02 -25.39 7.61
CA GLU A 124 -2.52 -24.01 7.56
C GLU A 124 -1.96 -23.57 6.20
N ASP A 125 -1.82 -24.45 5.21
CA ASP A 125 -1.20 -24.09 3.93
C ASP A 125 -2.13 -23.21 3.09
N GLU A 126 -1.74 -21.95 2.94
CA GLU A 126 -2.40 -21.00 2.06
C GLU A 126 -1.98 -21.21 0.60
N GLY A 127 -2.94 -21.06 -0.31
CA GLY A 127 -2.68 -21.23 -1.73
C GLY A 127 -1.92 -20.09 -2.35
N PRO A 128 -1.18 -20.32 -3.45
CA PRO A 128 -0.54 -19.23 -4.18
C PRO A 128 -1.54 -18.13 -4.57
N LYS A 129 -2.77 -18.51 -4.95
CA LYS A 129 -3.86 -17.54 -5.17
C LYS A 129 -4.17 -16.72 -3.92
N GLU A 130 -4.26 -17.36 -2.78
CA GLU A 130 -4.61 -16.70 -1.52
C GLU A 130 -3.47 -15.78 -1.06
N ILE A 131 -2.22 -16.22 -1.16
CA ILE A 131 -1.02 -15.41 -0.91
C ILE A 131 -1.02 -14.16 -1.81
N PHE A 132 -1.30 -14.31 -3.11
CA PHE A 132 -1.47 -13.17 -4.01
C PHE A 132 -2.56 -12.20 -3.52
N ARG A 133 -3.74 -12.73 -3.14
CA ARG A 133 -4.85 -11.94 -2.60
C ARG A 133 -4.41 -11.12 -1.38
N GLN A 134 -3.70 -11.74 -0.46
CA GLN A 134 -3.25 -11.13 0.77
C GLN A 134 -2.22 -10.04 0.51
N ASN A 135 -1.23 -10.31 -0.35
CA ASN A 135 -0.22 -9.33 -0.74
C ASN A 135 -0.84 -8.09 -1.40
N VAL A 136 -1.79 -8.28 -2.32
CA VAL A 136 -2.52 -7.15 -2.94
C VAL A 136 -3.33 -6.39 -1.90
N ASN A 137 -4.05 -7.08 -1.00
CA ASN A 137 -4.81 -6.43 0.06
C ASN A 137 -3.93 -5.67 1.06
N ALA A 138 -2.76 -6.22 1.39
CA ALA A 138 -1.77 -5.58 2.25
C ALA A 138 -1.22 -4.30 1.61
N LEU A 139 -0.95 -4.30 0.30
CA LEU A 139 -0.58 -3.08 -0.42
C LEU A 139 -1.71 -2.03 -0.40
N LEU A 140 -2.93 -2.47 -0.69
CA LEU A 140 -4.08 -1.57 -0.79
C LEU A 140 -4.56 -1.04 0.56
N SER A 141 -4.22 -1.68 1.69
CA SER A 141 -4.61 -1.19 3.03
C SER A 141 -3.98 0.17 3.33
N PHE A 142 -2.73 0.40 2.92
CA PHE A 142 -2.05 1.68 3.10
C PHE A 142 -2.70 2.84 2.34
N ALA A 143 -3.48 2.53 1.29
CA ALA A 143 -4.25 3.52 0.55
C ALA A 143 -5.68 3.73 1.07
N LYS A 144 -6.10 2.98 2.10
CA LYS A 144 -7.38 3.20 2.81
C LYS A 144 -7.22 4.13 4.03
N GLU A 145 -6.02 4.22 4.59
CA GLU A 145 -5.74 4.86 5.89
C GLU A 145 -5.40 6.38 5.81
N VAL A 146 -5.62 7.04 4.67
CA VAL A 146 -5.19 8.45 4.46
C VAL A 146 -6.34 9.46 4.56
#